data_AF-A0A3A6MXU8-F1
#
_entry.id   AF-A0A3A6MXU8-F1
#
_cell.length_a   1.000
_cell.length_b   1.000
_cell.length_c   1.000
_cell.angle_alpha   90.00
_cell.angle_beta   90.00
_cell.angle_gamma   90.00
#
_symmetry.space_group_name_H-M   'P 1'
#
loop_
_entity.id
_entity.type
_entity.pdbx_description
1 polymer ?
#
loop_
_entity_poly.entity_id
_entity_poly.type
_entity_poly.pdbx_seq_one_letter_code
_entity_poly.pdbx_strand_id
1 'polypeptide(L)'
;MVSLEDLLQIVRNRDTKYIWFRSRWAEKFQSSIPGWENLVRDSENWPAVENVRPPRDFDHLCMLLVEKVGVDLAVRWFTSNVTEQAEAARSWLGNVDNLNVDIWSQLTGQMKEDVIYRNFDSDPGEPFQTWQNFARALECRSTDNSRPGGLPINIESPFLPVVGYIPSGKISKLRSIVQRTGDSNSLQIIDNLIAQRERACQVDFSRQPLTRRILYSLTRDERELIATIMDNVRQGGFRPALLPEIFMSYEAPPLFVAYPELEEEGGVSDMKPRVSRNNQRRLPENISIEQVLGYYVPEPKIILFARGLDWFAKKYGCNEKLLRAVVLVHEVGHWVTHLLPKPGVPEWQIDLYKLTEEDVHEGWAQLITWWVAEEVGGDFKCTFEELNRSQSAPYRVYEKFKGKSVGSVMASLERLRELRWPARVEDWEGLCR
;
A
#
# COMPACT_ATOMS: atom_id res chain seq x y z
N MET A 1 -23.37 33.39 25.64
CA MET A 1 -24.12 32.97 24.44
C MET A 1 -23.12 32.87 23.32
N VAL A 2 -23.06 31.72 22.66
CA VAL A 2 -22.24 31.52 21.47
C VAL A 2 -22.95 32.23 20.31
N SER A 3 -22.29 33.18 19.64
CA SER A 3 -22.89 33.92 18.53
C SER A 3 -22.24 33.55 17.19
N LEU A 4 -23.03 33.62 16.12
CA LEU A 4 -22.50 33.49 14.76
C LEU A 4 -21.41 34.52 14.47
N GLU A 5 -21.56 35.74 15.00
CA GLU A 5 -20.59 36.82 14.76
C GLU A 5 -19.21 36.49 15.32
N ASP A 6 -19.13 35.81 16.48
CA ASP A 6 -17.85 35.34 17.02
C ASP A 6 -17.14 34.37 16.05
N LEU A 7 -17.92 33.48 15.41
CA LEU A 7 -17.39 32.53 14.44
C LEU A 7 -16.87 33.24 13.19
N LEU A 8 -17.67 34.16 12.64
CA LEU A 8 -17.27 34.95 11.47
C LEU A 8 -16.02 35.79 11.78
N GLN A 9 -15.93 36.33 13.00
CA GLN A 9 -14.78 37.13 13.42
C GLN A 9 -13.50 36.31 13.55
N ILE A 10 -13.58 35.04 13.98
CA ILE A 10 -12.43 34.13 13.95
C ILE A 10 -11.95 33.90 12.51
N VAL A 11 -12.87 33.69 11.57
CA VAL A 11 -12.52 33.47 10.16
C VAL A 11 -11.86 34.72 9.56
N ARG A 12 -12.40 35.91 9.83
CA ARG A 12 -11.87 37.20 9.33
C ARG A 12 -10.50 37.54 9.94
N ASN A 13 -10.35 37.34 11.25
CA ASN A 13 -9.14 37.70 11.99
C ASN A 13 -8.10 36.59 12.04
N ARG A 14 -8.26 35.54 11.23
CA ARG A 14 -7.35 34.41 11.23
C ARG A 14 -5.93 34.88 10.90
N ASP A 15 -4.97 34.46 11.74
CA ASP A 15 -3.55 34.78 11.59
C ASP A 15 -3.00 34.18 10.29
N THR A 16 -2.40 35.03 9.46
CA THR A 16 -1.88 34.69 8.13
C THR A 16 -0.52 33.99 8.16
N LYS A 17 0.14 33.94 9.34
CA LYS A 17 1.49 33.38 9.50
C LYS A 17 1.58 31.86 9.29
N TYR A 18 0.51 31.11 9.58
CA TYR A 18 0.54 29.64 9.55
C TYR A 18 -0.62 29.09 8.78
N ILE A 19 -0.40 28.14 7.86
CA ILE A 19 -1.48 27.44 7.15
C ILE A 19 -2.37 26.68 8.14
N TRP A 20 -3.70 26.81 8.01
CA TRP A 20 -4.67 26.10 8.83
C TRP A 20 -5.32 25.00 8.00
N PHE A 21 -4.90 23.77 8.26
CA PHE A 21 -5.56 22.58 7.76
C PHE A 21 -6.92 22.38 8.44
N ARG A 22 -7.74 21.46 7.89
CA ARG A 22 -9.08 21.13 8.40
C ARG A 22 -9.12 20.89 9.92
N SER A 23 -8.16 20.13 10.44
CA SER A 23 -8.07 19.80 11.87
C SER A 23 -7.83 21.03 12.74
N ARG A 24 -6.99 21.96 12.30
CA ARG A 24 -6.66 23.19 13.03
C ARG A 24 -7.83 24.18 13.04
N TRP A 25 -8.58 24.28 11.94
CA TRP A 25 -9.84 25.02 11.93
C TRP A 25 -10.84 24.46 12.95
N ALA A 26 -11.01 23.13 12.97
CA ALA A 26 -11.93 22.46 13.89
C ALA A 26 -11.52 22.68 15.36
N GLU A 27 -10.23 22.51 15.69
CA GLU A 27 -9.69 22.77 17.03
C GLU A 27 -9.90 24.23 17.44
N LYS A 28 -9.66 25.17 16.53
CA LYS A 28 -9.83 26.59 16.81
C LYS A 28 -11.28 26.95 17.09
N PHE A 29 -12.22 26.46 16.27
CA PHE A 29 -13.63 26.68 16.50
C PHE A 29 -14.09 26.02 17.79
N GLN A 30 -13.71 24.76 18.05
CA GLN A 30 -14.09 24.04 19.26
C GLN A 30 -13.60 24.73 20.53
N SER A 31 -12.35 25.20 20.56
CA SER A 31 -11.76 25.87 21.72
C SER A 31 -12.31 27.28 21.96
N SER A 32 -12.66 27.99 20.89
CA SER A 32 -13.12 29.39 20.99
C SER A 32 -14.64 29.50 21.12
N ILE A 33 -15.37 28.56 20.51
CA ILE A 33 -16.82 28.55 20.35
C ILE A 33 -17.33 27.10 20.50
N PRO A 34 -17.45 26.58 21.74
CA PRO A 34 -17.98 25.24 21.95
C PRO A 34 -19.39 25.08 21.35
N GLY A 35 -19.60 24.05 20.53
CA GLY A 35 -20.89 23.82 19.84
C GLY A 35 -21.10 24.64 18.57
N TRP A 36 -20.03 25.19 17.98
CA TRP A 36 -20.06 25.89 16.70
C TRP A 36 -20.67 25.06 15.57
N GLU A 37 -20.65 23.72 15.65
CA GLU A 37 -21.28 22.83 14.67
C GLU A 37 -22.78 23.12 14.54
N ASN A 38 -23.45 23.47 15.63
CA ASN A 38 -24.86 23.82 15.61
C ASN A 38 -25.11 25.13 14.86
N LEU A 39 -24.19 26.10 14.97
CA LEU A 39 -24.29 27.37 14.25
C LEU A 39 -24.18 27.16 12.74
N VAL A 40 -23.24 26.32 12.29
CA VAL A 40 -23.04 26.08 10.85
C VAL A 40 -24.08 25.13 10.27
N ARG A 41 -24.71 24.28 11.09
CA ARG A 41 -25.83 23.41 10.67
C ARG A 41 -27.15 24.15 10.49
N ASP A 42 -27.31 25.28 11.17
CA ASP A 42 -28.49 26.14 11.01
C ASP A 42 -28.45 26.84 9.65
N SER A 43 -29.41 26.53 8.78
CA SER A 43 -29.47 27.02 7.41
C SER A 43 -29.69 28.54 7.32
N GLU A 44 -30.26 29.15 8.35
CA GLU A 44 -30.42 30.62 8.41
C GLU A 44 -29.07 31.34 8.51
N ASN A 45 -28.02 30.66 8.96
CA ASN A 45 -26.68 31.22 9.09
C ASN A 45 -25.84 31.09 7.81
N TRP A 46 -26.23 30.23 6.86
CA TRP A 46 -25.43 29.96 5.67
C TRP A 46 -25.11 31.18 4.81
N PRO A 47 -26.05 32.13 4.55
CA PRO A 47 -25.71 33.33 3.80
C PRO A 47 -24.56 34.13 4.41
N ALA A 48 -24.43 34.15 5.74
CA ALA A 48 -23.32 34.84 6.41
C ALA A 48 -22.02 34.02 6.35
N VAL A 49 -22.11 32.71 6.56
CA VAL A 49 -20.97 31.78 6.48
C VAL A 49 -20.38 31.71 5.06
N GLU A 50 -21.21 31.76 4.04
CA GLU A 50 -20.81 31.70 2.62
C GLU A 50 -20.01 32.93 2.16
N ASN A 51 -20.30 34.08 2.77
CA ASN A 51 -19.71 35.35 2.40
C ASN A 51 -18.43 35.69 3.19
N VAL A 52 -18.07 34.89 4.20
CA VAL A 52 -16.82 35.10 4.95
C VAL A 52 -15.70 34.28 4.35
N ARG A 53 -14.59 34.95 4.00
CA ARG A 53 -13.40 34.31 3.43
C ARG A 53 -12.17 34.64 4.28
N PRO A 54 -11.43 33.62 4.76
CA PRO A 54 -10.13 33.87 5.36
C PRO A 54 -9.13 34.29 4.27
N PRO A 55 -8.07 35.04 4.61
CA PRO A 55 -7.06 35.47 3.63
C PRO A 55 -6.29 34.32 2.96
N ARG A 56 -6.28 33.14 3.58
CA ARG A 56 -5.59 31.91 3.14
C ARG A 56 -6.41 30.68 3.55
N ASP A 57 -6.12 29.53 2.94
CA ASP A 57 -6.66 28.20 3.29
C ASP A 57 -8.19 28.11 3.35
N PHE A 58 -8.83 28.85 2.46
CA PHE A 58 -10.28 28.87 2.38
C PHE A 58 -10.84 27.52 1.93
N ASP A 59 -10.12 26.80 1.09
CA ASP A 59 -10.39 25.41 0.69
C ASP A 59 -10.51 24.48 1.91
N HIS A 60 -9.58 24.56 2.86
CA HIS A 60 -9.61 23.76 4.09
C HIS A 60 -10.80 24.10 5.00
N LEU A 61 -11.16 25.39 5.08
CA LEU A 61 -12.37 25.80 5.80
C LEU A 61 -13.63 25.27 5.11
N CYS A 62 -13.76 25.43 3.80
CA CYS A 62 -14.89 24.92 3.03
C CYS A 62 -15.06 23.40 3.20
N MET A 63 -13.97 22.64 3.12
CA MET A 63 -13.99 21.20 3.33
C MET A 63 -14.48 20.82 4.73
N LEU A 64 -14.03 21.54 5.78
CA LEU A 64 -14.51 21.33 7.15
C LEU A 64 -16.01 21.65 7.28
N LEU A 65 -16.47 22.76 6.70
CA LEU A 65 -17.88 23.17 6.79
C LEU A 65 -18.79 22.14 6.12
N VAL A 66 -18.46 21.68 4.91
CA VAL A 66 -19.22 20.62 4.24
C VAL A 66 -19.19 19.33 5.05
N GLU A 67 -18.05 18.98 5.66
CA GLU A 67 -17.95 17.79 6.52
C GLU A 67 -18.89 17.85 7.74
N LYS A 68 -19.04 19.01 8.39
CA LYS A 68 -19.87 19.14 9.61
C LYS A 68 -21.35 19.33 9.32
N VAL A 69 -21.69 20.00 8.22
CA VAL A 69 -23.08 20.24 7.81
C VAL A 69 -23.65 19.07 7.02
N GLY A 70 -22.85 18.50 6.11
CA GLY A 70 -23.23 17.33 5.31
C GLY A 70 -23.88 17.69 3.98
N VAL A 71 -24.83 16.85 3.55
CA VAL A 71 -25.40 16.86 2.20
C VAL A 71 -26.04 18.19 1.82
N ASP A 72 -26.75 18.86 2.73
CA ASP A 72 -27.52 20.05 2.40
C ASP A 72 -26.60 21.20 1.93
N LEU A 73 -25.47 21.38 2.63
CA LEU A 73 -24.47 22.37 2.24
C LEU A 73 -23.70 21.93 0.99
N ALA A 74 -23.41 20.64 0.85
CA ALA A 74 -22.74 20.10 -0.34
C ALA A 74 -23.57 20.34 -1.61
N VAL A 75 -24.88 20.04 -1.57
CA VAL A 75 -25.83 20.28 -2.68
C VAL A 75 -25.88 21.76 -3.02
N ARG A 76 -25.97 22.62 -2.00
CA ARG A 76 -26.00 24.07 -2.18
C ARG A 76 -24.73 24.62 -2.82
N TRP A 77 -23.56 24.11 -2.41
CA TRP A 77 -22.26 24.61 -2.89
C TRP A 77 -21.77 23.98 -4.19
N PHE A 78 -22.38 22.89 -4.65
CA PHE A 78 -21.94 22.16 -5.84
C PHE A 78 -21.79 23.04 -7.11
N THR A 79 -22.71 23.98 -7.29
CA THR A 79 -22.72 24.97 -8.39
C THR A 79 -22.29 26.36 -7.95
N SER A 80 -21.64 26.50 -6.78
CA SER A 80 -21.15 27.79 -6.32
C SER A 80 -20.19 28.41 -7.33
N ASN A 81 -20.31 29.73 -7.53
CA ASN A 81 -19.34 30.51 -8.31
C ASN A 81 -18.01 30.70 -7.57
N VAL A 82 -17.92 30.22 -6.33
CA VAL A 82 -16.73 30.24 -5.50
C VAL A 82 -16.03 28.89 -5.63
N THR A 83 -14.89 28.86 -6.32
CA THR A 83 -14.17 27.63 -6.67
C THR A 83 -13.94 26.72 -5.47
N GLU A 84 -13.47 27.25 -4.35
CA GLU A 84 -13.15 26.48 -3.14
C GLU A 84 -14.40 25.81 -2.53
N GLN A 85 -15.55 26.49 -2.57
CA GLN A 85 -16.83 25.93 -2.10
C GLN A 85 -17.29 24.80 -3.02
N ALA A 86 -17.25 25.03 -4.33
CA ALA A 86 -17.64 24.04 -5.33
C ALA A 86 -16.73 22.79 -5.29
N GLU A 87 -15.42 22.98 -5.15
CA GLU A 87 -14.46 21.88 -5.00
C GLU A 87 -14.67 21.11 -3.70
N ALA A 88 -14.89 21.79 -2.58
CA ALA A 88 -15.19 21.13 -1.30
C ALA A 88 -16.46 20.28 -1.39
N ALA A 89 -17.53 20.82 -1.98
CA ALA A 89 -18.79 20.12 -2.20
C ALA A 89 -18.61 18.89 -3.11
N ARG A 90 -17.95 19.06 -4.27
CA ARG A 90 -17.68 17.98 -5.22
C ARG A 90 -16.76 16.91 -4.64
N SER A 91 -15.75 17.30 -3.86
CA SER A 91 -14.87 16.35 -3.16
C SER A 91 -15.64 15.55 -2.11
N TRP A 92 -16.54 16.19 -1.36
CA TRP A 92 -17.33 15.51 -0.33
C TRP A 92 -18.35 14.54 -0.94
N LEU A 93 -19.07 14.98 -1.98
CA LEU A 93 -20.03 14.14 -2.72
C LEU A 93 -19.34 13.03 -3.52
N GLY A 94 -18.13 13.28 -4.02
CA GLY A 94 -17.33 12.28 -4.72
C GLY A 94 -16.85 11.14 -3.82
N ASN A 95 -16.81 11.34 -2.49
CA ASN A 95 -16.52 10.25 -1.57
C ASN A 95 -17.76 9.39 -1.35
N VAL A 96 -17.77 8.19 -1.94
CA VAL A 96 -18.89 7.24 -1.86
C VAL A 96 -19.22 6.82 -0.42
N ASP A 97 -18.28 6.93 0.51
CA ASP A 97 -18.54 6.64 1.92
C ASP A 97 -19.49 7.64 2.59
N ASN A 98 -19.60 8.84 2.05
CA ASN A 98 -20.56 9.84 2.48
C ASN A 98 -21.97 9.64 1.89
N LEU A 99 -22.12 8.72 0.93
CA LEU A 99 -23.36 8.53 0.18
C LEU A 99 -24.20 7.39 0.76
N ASN A 100 -25.52 7.58 0.76
CA ASN A 100 -26.52 6.57 1.00
C ASN A 100 -27.72 6.78 0.05
N VAL A 101 -28.75 5.95 0.17
CA VAL A 101 -29.95 6.00 -0.69
C VAL A 101 -30.66 7.35 -0.59
N ASP A 102 -30.78 7.90 0.62
CA ASP A 102 -31.50 9.16 0.87
C ASP A 102 -30.74 10.36 0.32
N ILE A 103 -29.42 10.39 0.52
CA ILE A 103 -28.53 11.42 -0.03
C ILE A 103 -28.54 11.37 -1.55
N TRP A 104 -28.42 10.18 -2.15
CA TRP A 104 -28.44 10.04 -3.61
C TRP A 104 -29.75 10.57 -4.22
N SER A 105 -30.87 10.36 -3.53
CA SER A 105 -32.19 10.77 -3.99
C SER A 105 -32.38 12.30 -4.01
N GLN A 106 -31.56 13.04 -3.24
CA GLN A 106 -31.57 14.50 -3.19
C GLN A 106 -30.72 15.14 -4.31
N LEU A 107 -29.85 14.38 -4.96
CA LEU A 107 -28.93 14.93 -5.96
C LEU A 107 -29.64 15.20 -7.30
N THR A 108 -29.28 16.32 -7.93
CA THR A 108 -29.68 16.60 -9.32
C THR A 108 -28.99 15.65 -10.29
N GLY A 109 -29.52 15.50 -11.52
CA GLY A 109 -28.89 14.67 -12.55
C GLY A 109 -27.43 15.04 -12.82
N GLN A 110 -27.14 16.34 -12.92
CA GLN A 110 -25.77 16.85 -13.12
C GLN A 110 -24.83 16.49 -11.96
N MET A 111 -25.31 16.57 -10.71
CA MET A 111 -24.52 16.17 -9.54
C MET A 111 -24.21 14.69 -9.55
N LYS A 112 -25.20 13.85 -9.88
CA LYS A 112 -25.03 12.40 -9.97
C LYS A 112 -24.00 12.00 -11.02
N GLU A 113 -24.07 12.62 -12.20
CA GLU A 113 -23.08 12.40 -13.26
C GLU A 113 -21.67 12.76 -12.80
N ASP A 114 -21.44 13.95 -12.23
CA ASP A 114 -20.12 14.36 -11.74
C ASP A 114 -19.60 13.39 -10.66
N VAL A 115 -20.44 12.95 -9.73
CA VAL A 115 -20.08 11.95 -8.70
C VAL A 115 -19.67 10.63 -9.34
N ILE A 116 -20.40 10.15 -10.37
CA ILE A 116 -20.06 8.92 -11.09
C ILE A 116 -18.70 9.06 -11.77
N TYR A 117 -18.52 10.08 -12.61
CA TYR A 117 -17.26 10.27 -13.35
C TYR A 117 -16.05 10.44 -12.43
N ARG A 118 -16.17 11.25 -11.36
CA ARG A 118 -15.09 11.40 -10.37
C ARG A 118 -14.68 10.09 -9.72
N ASN A 119 -15.63 9.21 -9.41
CA ASN A 119 -15.30 7.91 -8.83
C ASN A 119 -14.61 7.00 -9.83
N PHE A 120 -15.04 7.03 -11.09
CA PHE A 120 -14.34 6.31 -12.15
C PHE A 120 -12.93 6.87 -12.36
N ASP A 121 -12.70 8.18 -12.27
CA ASP A 121 -11.38 8.78 -12.49
C ASP A 121 -10.42 8.59 -11.31
N SER A 122 -10.91 8.73 -10.08
CA SER A 122 -10.07 8.70 -8.87
C SER A 122 -9.81 7.30 -8.31
N ASP A 123 -10.74 6.36 -8.51
CA ASP A 123 -10.61 4.97 -8.10
C ASP A 123 -11.17 4.05 -9.19
N PRO A 124 -10.50 3.96 -10.35
CA PRO A 124 -11.06 3.29 -11.50
C PRO A 124 -11.22 1.77 -11.34
N GLY A 125 -10.55 1.14 -10.38
CA GLY A 125 -10.46 -0.32 -10.31
C GLY A 125 -9.39 -0.88 -11.25
N GLU A 126 -9.26 -2.20 -11.26
CA GLU A 126 -8.22 -2.87 -12.02
C GLU A 126 -8.65 -3.09 -13.47
N PRO A 127 -7.76 -2.87 -14.44
CA PRO A 127 -6.31 -2.73 -14.28
C PRO A 127 -5.83 -1.26 -14.33
N PHE A 128 -6.77 -0.34 -14.50
CA PHE A 128 -6.53 1.09 -14.70
C PHE A 128 -5.90 1.75 -13.46
N GLN A 129 -6.27 1.30 -12.25
CA GLN A 129 -5.70 1.79 -11.00
C GLN A 129 -4.20 1.48 -10.92
N THR A 130 -3.81 0.24 -11.22
CA THR A 130 -2.39 -0.12 -11.33
C THR A 130 -1.66 0.77 -12.34
N TRP A 131 -2.30 1.07 -13.47
CA TRP A 131 -1.72 1.93 -14.49
C TRP A 131 -1.56 3.38 -14.05
N GLN A 132 -2.55 3.94 -13.36
CA GLN A 132 -2.45 5.29 -12.78
C GLN A 132 -1.34 5.36 -11.72
N ASN A 133 -1.25 4.33 -10.86
CA ASN A 133 -0.21 4.24 -9.85
C ASN A 133 1.18 4.15 -10.49
N PHE A 134 1.30 3.34 -11.54
CA PHE A 134 2.51 3.22 -12.32
C PHE A 134 2.91 4.54 -13.00
N ALA A 135 1.99 5.18 -13.71
CA ALA A 135 2.24 6.47 -14.37
C ALA A 135 2.71 7.52 -13.37
N ARG A 136 2.06 7.61 -12.20
CA ARG A 136 2.46 8.50 -11.11
C ARG A 136 3.85 8.16 -10.57
N ALA A 137 4.19 6.87 -10.44
CA ALA A 137 5.52 6.44 -10.02
C ALA A 137 6.62 6.85 -11.01
N LEU A 138 6.32 6.82 -12.31
CA LEU A 138 7.21 7.34 -13.35
C LEU A 138 7.37 8.86 -13.29
N GLU A 139 6.26 9.60 -13.14
CA GLU A 139 6.27 11.06 -13.01
C GLU A 139 7.12 11.53 -11.82
N CYS A 140 6.94 10.91 -10.64
CA CYS A 140 7.71 11.21 -9.44
C CYS A 140 9.22 10.95 -9.60
N ARG A 141 9.64 10.03 -10.47
CA ARG A 141 11.08 9.79 -10.75
C ARG A 141 11.65 10.80 -11.74
N SER A 142 10.83 11.31 -12.67
CA SER A 142 11.26 12.29 -13.68
C SER A 142 11.59 13.66 -13.09
N THR A 143 10.93 14.05 -11.99
CA THR A 143 11.15 15.33 -11.32
C THR A 143 12.42 15.35 -10.46
N ASP A 144 13.02 14.19 -10.19
CA ASP A 144 14.27 14.06 -9.41
C ASP A 144 15.54 14.14 -10.28
N ASN A 145 15.41 14.54 -11.55
CA ASN A 145 16.49 14.72 -12.54
C ASN A 145 17.51 15.82 -12.21
N SER A 146 17.54 16.33 -10.98
CA SER A 146 18.61 17.23 -10.50
C SER A 146 19.95 16.50 -10.27
N ARG A 147 20.00 15.16 -10.41
CA ARG A 147 21.26 14.39 -10.36
C ARG A 147 21.85 14.18 -11.76
N PRO A 148 22.99 14.81 -12.09
CA PRO A 148 23.67 14.58 -13.36
C PRO A 148 24.28 13.17 -13.36
N GLY A 149 23.76 12.29 -14.21
CA GLY A 149 24.23 10.89 -14.33
C GLY A 149 23.13 9.83 -14.43
N GLY A 150 21.87 10.21 -14.69
CA GLY A 150 20.75 9.28 -14.79
C GLY A 150 21.01 8.16 -15.80
N LEU A 151 21.19 6.93 -15.30
CA LEU A 151 21.21 5.71 -16.10
C LEU A 151 19.93 5.65 -16.95
N PRO A 152 20.02 5.21 -18.22
CA PRO A 152 18.84 5.01 -19.07
C PRO A 152 17.89 4.05 -18.35
N ILE A 153 16.70 4.55 -18.04
CA ILE A 153 15.67 3.72 -17.43
C ILE A 153 15.13 2.83 -18.55
N ASN A 154 15.61 1.58 -18.60
CA ASN A 154 14.90 0.51 -19.31
C ASN A 154 13.62 0.23 -18.51
N ILE A 155 12.63 1.09 -18.72
CA ILE A 155 11.25 0.82 -18.33
C ILE A 155 10.76 -0.16 -19.37
N GLU A 156 10.95 -1.45 -19.11
CA GLU A 156 10.01 -2.41 -19.67
C GLU A 156 8.64 -1.94 -19.17
N SER A 157 7.81 -1.46 -20.11
CA SER A 157 6.46 -1.00 -19.81
C SER A 157 5.82 -2.03 -18.89
N PRO A 158 5.16 -1.66 -17.78
CA PRO A 158 4.37 -2.60 -17.03
C PRO A 158 3.30 -3.10 -17.98
N PHE A 159 2.80 -4.29 -17.75
CA PHE A 159 1.78 -4.87 -18.61
C PHE A 159 0.86 -5.73 -17.78
N LEU A 160 -0.43 -5.49 -17.92
CA LEU A 160 -1.41 -6.18 -17.11
C LEU A 160 -1.93 -7.42 -17.86
N PRO A 161 -1.74 -8.66 -17.37
CA PRO A 161 -2.68 -9.73 -17.71
C PRO A 161 -4.00 -9.39 -17.05
N VAL A 162 -4.94 -8.91 -17.84
CA VAL A 162 -6.26 -8.49 -17.38
C VAL A 162 -7.23 -9.46 -18.01
N VAL A 163 -7.73 -10.40 -17.20
CA VAL A 163 -8.79 -11.32 -17.62
C VAL A 163 -10.10 -10.56 -17.90
N GLY A 164 -10.20 -9.33 -17.41
CA GLY A 164 -11.29 -8.39 -17.65
C GLY A 164 -11.16 -7.20 -16.71
N TYR A 165 -11.92 -6.13 -16.98
CA TYR A 165 -12.00 -5.01 -16.06
C TYR A 165 -12.68 -5.43 -14.75
N ILE A 166 -12.10 -5.03 -13.62
CA ILE A 166 -12.63 -5.25 -12.27
C ILE A 166 -12.91 -3.87 -11.66
N PRO A 167 -14.18 -3.45 -11.51
CA PRO A 167 -14.51 -2.16 -10.90
C PRO A 167 -13.97 -2.04 -9.47
N SER A 168 -13.56 -0.85 -9.04
CA SER A 168 -13.08 -0.62 -7.66
C SER A 168 -14.16 -0.85 -6.61
N GLY A 169 -13.73 -1.01 -5.35
CA GLY A 169 -14.56 -0.98 -4.13
C GLY A 169 -15.68 0.05 -4.20
N LYS A 170 -15.26 1.31 -4.44
CA LYS A 170 -16.13 2.50 -4.49
C LYS A 170 -17.11 2.45 -5.65
N ILE A 171 -16.69 2.02 -6.85
CA ILE A 171 -17.59 1.94 -8.01
C ILE A 171 -18.74 0.95 -7.74
N SER A 172 -18.47 -0.24 -7.19
CA SER A 172 -19.58 -1.17 -6.91
C SER A 172 -20.43 -0.73 -5.73
N LYS A 173 -19.86 -0.03 -4.73
CA LYS A 173 -20.65 0.58 -3.65
C LYS A 173 -21.62 1.62 -4.21
N LEU A 174 -21.13 2.52 -5.05
CA LEU A 174 -21.92 3.52 -5.75
C LEU A 174 -23.03 2.85 -6.58
N ARG A 175 -22.68 1.87 -7.42
CA ARG A 175 -23.64 1.09 -8.21
C ARG A 175 -24.75 0.48 -7.35
N SER A 176 -24.41 -0.07 -6.19
CA SER A 176 -25.38 -0.64 -5.24
C SER A 176 -26.33 0.40 -4.67
N ILE A 177 -25.83 1.58 -4.30
CA ILE A 177 -26.66 2.71 -3.84
C ILE A 177 -27.65 3.11 -4.94
N VAL A 178 -27.14 3.35 -6.16
CA VAL A 178 -27.95 3.74 -7.32
C VAL A 178 -29.03 2.68 -7.62
N GLN A 179 -28.66 1.41 -7.65
CA GLN A 179 -29.60 0.31 -7.87
C GLN A 179 -30.71 0.27 -6.81
N ARG A 180 -30.38 0.50 -5.53
CA ARG A 180 -31.36 0.51 -4.43
C ARG A 180 -32.31 1.70 -4.49
N THR A 181 -31.89 2.82 -5.08
CA THR A 181 -32.74 4.01 -5.28
C THR A 181 -33.71 3.85 -6.45
N GLY A 182 -33.49 2.88 -7.34
CA GLY A 182 -34.26 2.73 -8.58
C GLY A 182 -33.92 3.77 -9.67
N ASP A 183 -32.80 4.48 -9.54
CA ASP A 183 -32.35 5.48 -10.51
C ASP A 183 -31.74 4.81 -11.76
N SER A 184 -32.61 4.49 -12.72
CA SER A 184 -32.25 3.77 -13.94
C SER A 184 -31.26 4.53 -14.83
N ASN A 185 -31.36 5.86 -14.86
CA ASN A 185 -30.50 6.70 -15.71
C ASN A 185 -29.06 6.63 -15.23
N SER A 186 -28.85 6.86 -13.93
CA SER A 186 -27.52 6.80 -13.32
C SER A 186 -26.94 5.38 -13.38
N LEU A 187 -27.77 4.35 -13.20
CA LEU A 187 -27.34 2.96 -13.29
C LEU A 187 -26.85 2.63 -14.71
N GLN A 188 -27.55 3.10 -15.74
CA GLN A 188 -27.16 2.95 -17.13
C GLN A 188 -25.80 3.62 -17.41
N ILE A 189 -25.54 4.79 -16.85
CA ILE A 189 -24.24 5.49 -17.00
C ILE A 189 -23.12 4.65 -16.39
N ILE A 190 -23.30 4.15 -15.16
CA ILE A 190 -22.31 3.29 -14.49
C ILE A 190 -22.05 2.02 -15.31
N ASP A 191 -23.10 1.31 -15.73
CA ASP A 191 -22.97 0.07 -16.50
C ASP A 191 -22.29 0.31 -17.86
N ASN A 192 -22.60 1.44 -18.51
CA ASN A 192 -21.93 1.83 -19.76
C ASN A 192 -20.43 2.09 -19.56
N LEU A 193 -20.03 2.77 -18.47
CA LEU A 193 -18.62 3.00 -18.16
C LEU A 193 -17.87 1.71 -17.82
N ILE A 194 -18.52 0.78 -17.11
CA ILE A 194 -17.96 -0.56 -16.85
C ILE A 194 -17.73 -1.28 -18.18
N ALA A 195 -18.73 -1.34 -19.05
CA ALA A 195 -18.61 -2.01 -20.35
C ALA A 195 -17.57 -1.34 -21.27
N GLN A 196 -17.43 -0.01 -21.22
CA GLN A 196 -16.36 0.69 -21.96
C GLN A 196 -14.97 0.26 -21.50
N ARG A 197 -14.75 0.14 -20.18
CA ARG A 197 -13.49 -0.30 -19.60
C ARG A 197 -13.19 -1.77 -19.87
N GLU A 198 -14.20 -2.63 -19.83
CA GLU A 198 -14.07 -4.04 -20.24
C GLU A 198 -13.60 -4.16 -21.70
N ARG A 199 -14.19 -3.39 -22.62
CA ARG A 199 -13.77 -3.36 -24.02
C ARG A 199 -12.33 -2.87 -24.19
N ALA A 200 -11.94 -1.80 -23.49
CA ALA A 200 -10.57 -1.32 -23.50
C ALA A 200 -9.58 -2.39 -23.02
N CYS A 201 -9.96 -3.19 -22.01
CA CYS A 201 -9.13 -4.30 -21.54
C CYS A 201 -8.96 -5.41 -22.60
N GLN A 202 -10.00 -5.70 -23.39
CA GLN A 202 -9.95 -6.76 -24.41
C GLN A 202 -9.10 -6.39 -25.63
N VAL A 203 -9.13 -5.11 -26.05
CA VAL A 203 -8.43 -4.63 -27.25
C VAL A 203 -6.93 -4.51 -27.01
N ASP A 204 -6.52 -3.95 -25.86
CA ASP A 204 -5.13 -3.54 -25.65
C ASP A 204 -4.25 -4.59 -24.96
N PHE A 205 -4.81 -5.49 -24.14
CA PHE A 205 -4.03 -6.40 -23.30
C PHE A 205 -3.90 -7.83 -23.82
N SER A 206 -4.53 -8.17 -24.95
CA SER A 206 -4.58 -9.55 -25.48
C SER A 206 -3.35 -9.98 -26.28
N ARG A 207 -2.35 -9.11 -26.51
CA ARG A 207 -1.32 -9.37 -27.53
C ARG A 207 0.07 -9.80 -27.05
N GLN A 208 0.44 -9.71 -25.77
CA GLN A 208 1.76 -10.18 -25.32
C GLN A 208 1.78 -10.55 -23.82
N PRO A 209 2.38 -11.70 -23.43
CA PRO A 209 2.60 -12.07 -22.03
C PRO A 209 3.75 -11.25 -21.47
N LEU A 210 3.49 -10.40 -20.49
CA LEU A 210 4.42 -9.37 -20.09
C LEU A 210 4.47 -9.22 -18.56
N THR A 211 5.70 -9.11 -18.07
CA THR A 211 6.08 -9.09 -16.65
C THR A 211 5.84 -7.69 -16.04
N ARG A 212 5.09 -7.57 -14.93
CA ARG A 212 4.81 -6.28 -14.24
C ARG A 212 5.91 -5.88 -13.27
N ARG A 213 7.16 -5.99 -13.69
CA ARG A 213 8.32 -5.88 -12.81
C ARG A 213 9.13 -4.67 -13.21
N ILE A 214 9.30 -3.73 -12.29
CA ILE A 214 10.17 -2.56 -12.50
C ILE A 214 11.43 -2.77 -11.70
N LEU A 215 12.59 -2.51 -12.30
CA LEU A 215 13.84 -2.47 -11.55
C LEU A 215 13.74 -1.47 -10.39
N TYR A 216 13.93 -1.98 -9.19
CA TYR A 216 13.77 -1.28 -7.94
C TYR A 216 15.08 -0.60 -7.55
N SER A 217 15.04 0.73 -7.39
CA SER A 217 16.17 1.50 -6.91
C SER A 217 16.09 1.62 -5.39
N LEU A 218 17.05 0.98 -4.72
CA LEU A 218 17.17 1.01 -3.27
C LEU A 218 17.17 2.44 -2.71
N THR A 219 16.48 2.66 -1.60
CA THR A 219 16.61 3.92 -0.85
C THR A 219 17.97 4.03 -0.17
N ARG A 220 18.26 5.18 0.47
CA ARG A 220 19.48 5.32 1.26
C ARG A 220 19.46 4.38 2.46
N ASP A 221 18.37 4.37 3.21
CA ASP A 221 18.22 3.58 4.42
C ASP A 221 18.28 2.07 4.10
N GLU A 222 17.64 1.63 3.02
CA GLU A 222 17.71 0.23 2.56
C GLU A 222 19.16 -0.20 2.19
N ARG A 223 19.96 0.70 1.61
CA ARG A 223 21.39 0.44 1.37
C ARG A 223 22.19 0.34 2.66
N GLU A 224 21.88 1.17 3.67
CA GLU A 224 22.53 1.12 4.98
C GLU A 224 22.18 -0.20 5.70
N LEU A 225 20.93 -0.66 5.64
CA LEU A 225 20.53 -1.97 6.16
C LEU A 225 21.26 -3.14 5.50
N ILE A 226 21.41 -3.11 4.16
CA ILE A 226 22.17 -4.13 3.43
C ILE A 226 23.66 -4.06 3.79
N ALA A 227 24.21 -2.87 4.00
CA ALA A 227 25.59 -2.72 4.45
C ALA A 227 25.81 -3.39 5.82
N THR A 228 24.85 -3.26 6.76
CA THR A 228 24.86 -3.97 8.04
C THR A 228 24.90 -5.49 7.86
N ILE A 229 24.13 -6.07 6.93
CA ILE A 229 24.23 -7.50 6.59
C ILE A 229 25.65 -7.85 6.14
N MET A 230 26.21 -7.05 5.22
CA MET A 230 27.53 -7.28 4.65
C MET A 230 28.65 -7.20 5.71
N ASP A 231 28.53 -6.29 6.67
CA ASP A 231 29.49 -6.17 7.77
C ASP A 231 29.45 -7.39 8.70
N ASN A 232 28.26 -7.92 8.99
CA ASN A 232 28.10 -9.14 9.79
C ASN A 232 28.70 -10.38 9.08
N VAL A 233 28.41 -10.60 7.81
CA VAL A 233 28.92 -11.77 7.07
C VAL A 233 30.41 -11.68 6.72
N ARG A 234 30.95 -10.46 6.58
CA ARG A 234 32.40 -10.22 6.35
C ARG A 234 33.25 -10.73 7.50
N GLN A 235 32.75 -10.68 8.74
CA GLN A 235 33.43 -11.27 9.90
C GLN A 235 33.60 -12.79 9.76
N GLY A 236 32.71 -13.45 9.00
CA GLY A 236 32.82 -14.86 8.62
C GLY A 236 33.73 -15.14 7.41
N GLY A 237 34.40 -14.12 6.86
CA GLY A 237 35.31 -14.25 5.71
C GLY A 237 34.62 -14.25 4.33
N PHE A 238 33.32 -13.94 4.27
CA PHE A 238 32.59 -13.75 3.02
C PHE A 238 33.02 -12.44 2.34
N ARG A 239 32.98 -12.42 1.01
CA ARG A 239 33.39 -11.27 0.20
C ARG A 239 32.18 -10.51 -0.33
N PRO A 240 32.25 -9.16 -0.41
CA PRO A 240 31.24 -8.38 -1.10
C PRO A 240 31.07 -8.85 -2.55
N ALA A 241 29.82 -8.92 -3.00
CA ALA A 241 29.44 -9.22 -4.37
C ALA A 241 28.34 -8.27 -4.83
N LEU A 242 28.08 -8.24 -6.14
CA LEU A 242 26.93 -7.50 -6.67
C LEU A 242 25.64 -8.14 -6.16
N LEU A 243 24.72 -7.30 -5.70
CA LEU A 243 23.38 -7.75 -5.32
C LEU A 243 22.65 -8.30 -6.55
N PRO A 244 21.71 -9.25 -6.35
CA PRO A 244 20.78 -9.65 -7.39
C PRO A 244 19.97 -8.45 -7.89
N GLU A 245 19.43 -8.53 -9.10
CA GLU A 245 18.46 -7.54 -9.56
C GLU A 245 17.23 -7.57 -8.65
N ILE A 246 16.80 -6.40 -8.20
CA ILE A 246 15.63 -6.26 -7.32
C ILE A 246 14.52 -5.64 -8.13
N PHE A 247 13.35 -6.26 -8.13
CA PHE A 247 12.18 -5.80 -8.85
C PHE A 247 11.06 -5.47 -7.89
N MET A 248 10.35 -4.37 -8.17
CA MET A 248 9.03 -4.12 -7.60
C MET A 248 7.98 -4.67 -8.57
N SER A 249 7.22 -5.67 -8.13
CA SER A 249 6.13 -6.28 -8.89
C SER A 249 4.78 -5.71 -8.50
N TYR A 250 3.97 -5.39 -9.52
CA TYR A 250 2.56 -5.01 -9.38
C TYR A 250 1.62 -6.14 -9.84
N GLU A 251 2.16 -7.35 -9.99
CA GLU A 251 1.35 -8.57 -10.12
C GLU A 251 0.54 -8.81 -8.84
N ALA A 252 -0.56 -9.53 -8.96
CA ALA A 252 -1.22 -10.10 -7.79
C ALA A 252 -0.25 -11.11 -7.16
N PRO A 253 0.08 -11.00 -5.85
CA PRO A 253 0.85 -12.02 -5.17
C PRO A 253 0.17 -13.40 -5.30
N PRO A 254 0.93 -14.51 -5.27
CA PRO A 254 0.39 -15.87 -5.36
C PRO A 254 -0.80 -16.11 -4.41
N LEU A 255 -0.73 -15.58 -3.19
CA LEU A 255 -1.82 -15.73 -2.23
C LEU A 255 -3.12 -15.05 -2.70
N PHE A 256 -3.04 -13.86 -3.29
CA PHE A 256 -4.22 -13.14 -3.77
C PHE A 256 -4.80 -13.77 -5.03
N VAL A 257 -3.98 -14.47 -5.82
CA VAL A 257 -4.49 -15.29 -6.94
C VAL A 257 -5.29 -16.48 -6.41
N ALA A 258 -4.81 -17.13 -5.34
CA ALA A 258 -5.50 -18.26 -4.72
C ALA A 258 -6.73 -17.86 -3.89
N TYR A 259 -6.66 -16.69 -3.23
CA TYR A 259 -7.66 -16.13 -2.30
C TYR A 259 -7.90 -14.62 -2.58
N PRO A 260 -8.59 -14.26 -3.68
CA PRO A 260 -8.85 -12.87 -4.04
C PRO A 260 -9.59 -12.07 -2.95
N GLU A 261 -10.40 -12.75 -2.13
CA GLU A 261 -11.15 -12.15 -1.03
C GLU A 261 -10.27 -11.49 0.04
N LEU A 262 -9.01 -11.91 0.19
CA LEU A 262 -8.09 -11.34 1.18
C LEU A 262 -7.81 -9.86 0.88
N GLU A 263 -7.71 -9.50 -0.39
CA GLU A 263 -7.46 -8.12 -0.79
C GLU A 263 -8.67 -7.22 -0.52
N GLU A 264 -9.89 -7.75 -0.60
CA GLU A 264 -11.13 -7.02 -0.32
C GLU A 264 -11.26 -6.69 1.18
N GLU A 265 -10.82 -7.57 2.07
CA GLU A 265 -10.91 -7.41 3.54
C GLU A 265 -9.96 -6.35 4.12
N GLY A 266 -8.90 -5.98 3.39
CA GLY A 266 -7.97 -4.92 3.81
C GLY A 266 -8.55 -3.50 3.68
N GLY A 267 -9.68 -3.35 2.99
CA GLY A 267 -10.42 -2.10 2.92
C GLY A 267 -11.39 -1.97 4.09
N VAL A 268 -11.44 -0.80 4.74
CA VAL A 268 -12.32 -0.47 5.88
C VAL A 268 -13.81 -0.40 5.50
N SER A 269 -14.27 -1.25 4.60
CA SER A 269 -15.59 -1.15 3.99
C SER A 269 -16.48 -2.28 4.49
N ASP A 270 -17.57 -1.91 5.18
CA ASP A 270 -18.70 -2.75 5.63
C ASP A 270 -19.49 -3.44 4.48
N MET A 271 -18.85 -3.69 3.34
CA MET A 271 -19.50 -4.29 2.18
C MET A 271 -19.43 -5.80 2.23
N LYS A 272 -20.57 -6.43 1.90
CA LYS A 272 -20.65 -7.87 1.69
C LYS A 272 -19.63 -8.28 0.61
N PRO A 273 -18.85 -9.36 0.83
CA PRO A 273 -17.82 -9.81 -0.10
C PRO A 273 -18.39 -10.06 -1.49
N ARG A 274 -17.65 -9.66 -2.54
CA ARG A 274 -18.14 -9.69 -3.94
C ARG A 274 -18.10 -11.07 -4.55
N VAL A 275 -17.11 -11.86 -4.17
CA VAL A 275 -17.05 -13.27 -4.51
C VAL A 275 -17.89 -14.01 -3.48
N SER A 276 -18.87 -14.78 -3.96
CA SER A 276 -19.61 -15.73 -3.11
C SER A 276 -18.59 -16.51 -2.31
N ARG A 277 -18.47 -16.22 -1.00
CA ARG A 277 -17.52 -16.92 -0.13
C ARG A 277 -17.78 -18.40 -0.34
N ASN A 278 -16.80 -19.08 -0.92
CA ASN A 278 -16.87 -20.51 -0.96
C ASN A 278 -16.65 -20.93 0.50
N ASN A 279 -17.74 -21.11 1.25
CA ASN A 279 -17.72 -21.36 2.70
C ASN A 279 -16.89 -22.60 3.09
N GLN A 280 -16.42 -23.37 2.10
CA GLN A 280 -15.52 -24.50 2.26
C GLN A 280 -14.02 -24.12 2.26
N ARG A 281 -13.63 -22.94 1.74
CA ARG A 281 -12.24 -22.49 1.75
C ARG A 281 -11.94 -21.82 3.08
N ARG A 282 -11.08 -22.46 3.89
CA ARG A 282 -10.53 -21.82 5.08
C ARG A 282 -9.45 -20.84 4.64
N LEU A 283 -9.54 -19.61 5.14
CA LEU A 283 -8.47 -18.63 4.99
C LEU A 283 -7.20 -19.19 5.65
N PRO A 284 -6.03 -18.97 5.04
CA PRO A 284 -4.78 -19.36 5.68
C PRO A 284 -4.61 -18.56 6.98
N GLU A 285 -4.33 -19.27 8.07
CA GLU A 285 -4.11 -18.66 9.39
C GLU A 285 -2.80 -17.87 9.44
N ASN A 286 -1.81 -18.29 8.65
CA ASN A 286 -0.48 -17.69 8.58
C ASN A 286 -0.21 -17.13 7.19
N ILE A 287 0.63 -16.09 7.12
CA ILE A 287 1.05 -15.44 5.87
C ILE A 287 2.52 -15.77 5.65
N SER A 288 2.84 -16.47 4.56
CA SER A 288 4.23 -16.63 4.10
C SER A 288 4.69 -15.37 3.37
N ILE A 289 5.94 -14.93 3.61
CA ILE A 289 6.53 -13.78 2.91
C ILE A 289 6.51 -14.04 1.41
N GLU A 290 6.94 -15.22 0.98
CA GLU A 290 7.07 -15.62 -0.43
C GLU A 290 5.74 -15.56 -1.21
N GLN A 291 4.63 -15.78 -0.50
CA GLN A 291 3.31 -15.82 -1.12
C GLN A 291 2.65 -14.44 -1.25
N VAL A 292 3.13 -13.43 -0.50
CA VAL A 292 2.45 -12.14 -0.39
C VAL A 292 3.37 -10.95 -0.59
N LEU A 293 4.52 -10.91 0.08
CA LEU A 293 5.28 -9.67 0.29
C LEU A 293 6.49 -9.56 -0.62
N GLY A 294 7.22 -10.66 -0.81
CA GLY A 294 8.38 -10.70 -1.69
C GLY A 294 8.97 -12.10 -1.72
N TYR A 295 9.81 -12.40 -2.71
CA TYR A 295 10.49 -13.68 -2.81
C TYR A 295 11.78 -13.58 -3.61
N TYR A 296 12.75 -14.42 -3.22
CA TYR A 296 14.01 -14.62 -3.90
C TYR A 296 13.89 -15.73 -4.94
N VAL A 297 14.35 -15.47 -6.16
CA VAL A 297 14.46 -16.49 -7.22
C VAL A 297 15.93 -16.91 -7.35
N PRO A 298 16.24 -18.21 -7.25
CA PRO A 298 17.61 -18.74 -7.40
C PRO A 298 18.32 -18.48 -8.75
N GLU A 299 17.64 -17.85 -9.72
CA GLU A 299 18.23 -17.19 -10.90
C GLU A 299 18.35 -15.69 -10.58
N PRO A 300 19.43 -15.28 -9.91
CA PRO A 300 19.37 -14.40 -8.74
C PRO A 300 18.65 -13.09 -9.02
N LYS A 301 17.38 -13.04 -8.61
CA LYS A 301 16.56 -11.83 -8.59
C LYS A 301 15.67 -11.83 -7.35
N ILE A 302 15.42 -10.66 -6.81
CA ILE A 302 14.49 -10.43 -5.70
C ILE A 302 13.27 -9.76 -6.27
N ILE A 303 12.07 -10.21 -5.89
CA ILE A 303 10.81 -9.62 -6.33
C ILE A 303 10.04 -9.22 -5.10
N LEU A 304 9.72 -7.93 -4.96
CA LEU A 304 8.88 -7.38 -3.90
C LEU A 304 7.50 -7.08 -4.46
N PHE A 305 6.43 -7.52 -3.82
CA PHE A 305 5.06 -7.31 -4.31
C PHE A 305 4.45 -6.05 -3.69
N ALA A 306 4.31 -4.99 -4.48
CA ALA A 306 3.77 -3.71 -4.02
C ALA A 306 2.36 -3.85 -3.38
N ARG A 307 1.48 -4.64 -4.02
CA ARG A 307 0.11 -4.89 -3.54
C ARG A 307 0.09 -5.62 -2.20
N GLY A 308 0.94 -6.64 -2.04
CA GLY A 308 1.00 -7.40 -0.80
C GLY A 308 1.58 -6.57 0.36
N LEU A 309 2.60 -5.76 0.08
CA LEU A 309 3.19 -4.83 1.06
C LEU A 309 2.17 -3.80 1.55
N ASP A 310 1.45 -3.13 0.64
CA ASP A 310 0.40 -2.17 0.98
C ASP A 310 -0.73 -2.83 1.78
N TRP A 311 -1.21 -3.99 1.33
CA TRP A 311 -2.25 -4.75 2.03
C TRP A 311 -1.84 -5.13 3.46
N PHE A 312 -0.64 -5.69 3.63
CA PHE A 312 -0.16 -6.12 4.94
C PHE A 312 0.05 -4.91 5.86
N ALA A 313 0.65 -3.83 5.34
CA ALA A 313 0.84 -2.59 6.08
C ALA A 313 -0.49 -2.04 6.61
N LYS A 314 -1.54 -2.00 5.77
CA LYS A 314 -2.88 -1.57 6.19
C LYS A 314 -3.51 -2.52 7.21
N LYS A 315 -3.47 -3.82 6.95
CA LYS A 315 -4.12 -4.85 7.77
C LYS A 315 -3.54 -4.91 9.19
N TYR A 316 -2.24 -4.77 9.33
CA TYR A 316 -1.52 -4.88 10.60
C TYR A 316 -1.07 -3.53 11.17
N GLY A 317 -1.43 -2.41 10.53
CA GLY A 317 -1.06 -1.06 11.00
C GLY A 317 0.44 -0.77 10.95
N CYS A 318 1.18 -1.43 10.05
CA CYS A 318 2.62 -1.24 9.90
C CYS A 318 2.95 -0.08 8.96
N ASN A 319 4.13 0.51 9.11
CA ASN A 319 4.67 1.43 8.11
C ASN A 319 5.12 0.65 6.87
N GLU A 320 4.47 0.89 5.73
CA GLU A 320 4.74 0.17 4.47
C GLU A 320 6.21 0.25 4.03
N LYS A 321 6.88 1.39 4.22
CA LYS A 321 8.29 1.55 3.83
C LYS A 321 9.22 0.71 4.70
N LEU A 322 8.96 0.68 6.02
CA LEU A 322 9.73 -0.17 6.93
C LEU A 322 9.44 -1.64 6.69
N LEU A 323 8.18 -2.01 6.43
CA LEU A 323 7.80 -3.38 6.09
C LEU A 323 8.53 -3.85 4.83
N ARG A 324 8.54 -3.02 3.78
CA ARG A 324 9.30 -3.31 2.55
C ARG A 324 10.79 -3.49 2.83
N ALA A 325 11.38 -2.66 3.69
CA ALA A 325 12.79 -2.77 4.06
C ALA A 325 13.09 -4.07 4.81
N VAL A 326 12.22 -4.48 5.74
CA VAL A 326 12.33 -5.78 6.43
C VAL A 326 12.27 -6.94 5.44
N VAL A 327 11.27 -6.95 4.56
CA VAL A 327 11.10 -8.00 3.55
C VAL A 327 12.31 -8.02 2.60
N LEU A 328 12.80 -6.87 2.17
CA LEU A 328 14.00 -6.79 1.33
C LEU A 328 15.23 -7.38 2.03
N VAL A 329 15.45 -7.07 3.31
CA VAL A 329 16.56 -7.63 4.09
C VAL A 329 16.43 -9.16 4.18
N HIS A 330 15.21 -9.67 4.35
CA HIS A 330 14.92 -11.11 4.32
C HIS A 330 15.31 -11.76 2.99
N GLU A 331 14.87 -11.19 1.87
CA GLU A 331 15.22 -11.73 0.54
C GLU A 331 16.71 -11.62 0.22
N VAL A 332 17.39 -10.58 0.73
CA VAL A 332 18.85 -10.50 0.66
C VAL A 332 19.49 -11.59 1.53
N GLY A 333 18.89 -11.96 2.66
CA GLY A 333 19.29 -13.10 3.47
C GLY A 333 19.29 -14.42 2.69
N HIS A 334 18.25 -14.69 1.91
CA HIS A 334 18.19 -15.83 0.99
C HIS A 334 19.31 -15.81 -0.06
N TRP A 335 19.58 -14.65 -0.67
CA TRP A 335 20.70 -14.52 -1.60
C TRP A 335 22.06 -14.72 -0.91
N VAL A 336 22.23 -14.21 0.32
CA VAL A 336 23.46 -14.37 1.10
C VAL A 336 23.72 -15.86 1.35
N THR A 337 22.71 -16.62 1.75
CA THR A 337 22.85 -18.04 2.07
C THR A 337 23.10 -18.87 0.82
N HIS A 338 22.50 -18.51 -0.31
CA HIS A 338 22.67 -19.22 -1.58
C HIS A 338 24.04 -18.92 -2.25
N LEU A 339 24.34 -17.65 -2.55
CA LEU A 339 25.36 -17.28 -3.54
C LEU A 339 26.48 -16.36 -3.04
N LEU A 340 26.40 -15.78 -1.84
CA LEU A 340 27.46 -14.86 -1.41
C LEU A 340 28.82 -15.59 -1.35
N PRO A 341 29.87 -15.11 -2.03
CA PRO A 341 31.10 -15.88 -2.22
C PRO A 341 31.99 -15.85 -0.98
N LYS A 342 32.63 -16.99 -0.70
CA LYS A 342 33.72 -17.13 0.27
C LYS A 342 34.85 -17.96 -0.33
N PRO A 343 36.13 -17.52 -0.26
CA PRO A 343 37.24 -18.29 -0.83
C PRO A 343 37.32 -19.70 -0.27
N GLY A 344 37.37 -20.69 -1.17
CA GLY A 344 37.47 -22.11 -0.80
C GLY A 344 36.15 -22.78 -0.43
N VAL A 345 35.04 -22.04 -0.35
CA VAL A 345 33.71 -22.57 -0.04
C VAL A 345 32.85 -22.51 -1.30
N PRO A 346 32.20 -23.61 -1.72
CA PRO A 346 31.35 -23.61 -2.90
C PRO A 346 30.10 -22.72 -2.69
N GLU A 347 29.47 -22.30 -3.78
CA GLU A 347 28.09 -21.82 -3.75
C GLU A 347 27.14 -22.99 -3.42
N TRP A 348 25.97 -22.70 -2.85
CA TRP A 348 24.99 -23.76 -2.62
C TRP A 348 24.44 -24.22 -3.97
N GLN A 349 24.59 -25.50 -4.30
CA GLN A 349 24.11 -26.01 -5.59
C GLN A 349 22.60 -25.76 -5.74
N ILE A 350 22.18 -25.12 -6.83
CA ILE A 350 20.79 -24.65 -7.03
C ILE A 350 19.73 -25.74 -6.85
N ASP A 351 20.01 -26.98 -7.29
CA ASP A 351 19.07 -28.10 -7.16
C ASP A 351 18.96 -28.57 -5.71
N LEU A 352 20.08 -28.59 -4.97
CA LEU A 352 20.07 -28.92 -3.55
C LEU A 352 19.47 -27.79 -2.72
N TYR A 353 19.71 -26.54 -3.10
CA TYR A 353 19.08 -25.36 -2.51
C TYR A 353 17.56 -25.46 -2.69
N LYS A 354 17.05 -25.62 -3.91
CA LYS A 354 15.58 -25.73 -4.14
C LYS A 354 14.90 -26.89 -3.42
N LEU A 355 15.62 -27.96 -3.10
CA LEU A 355 15.09 -29.15 -2.43
C LEU A 355 15.28 -29.12 -0.90
N THR A 356 16.02 -28.15 -0.37
CA THR A 356 16.30 -28.03 1.07
C THR A 356 15.02 -27.67 1.82
N GLU A 357 14.92 -28.11 3.08
CA GLU A 357 13.72 -27.87 3.88
C GLU A 357 13.45 -26.38 4.08
N GLU A 358 12.17 -25.98 4.01
CA GLU A 358 11.73 -24.59 4.19
C GLU A 358 12.21 -24.00 5.52
N ASP A 359 12.23 -24.81 6.58
CA ASP A 359 12.76 -24.47 7.91
C ASP A 359 14.21 -23.97 7.87
N VAL A 360 15.04 -24.53 6.99
CA VAL A 360 16.44 -24.14 6.83
C VAL A 360 16.54 -22.83 6.04
N HIS A 361 15.81 -22.71 4.93
CA HIS A 361 15.80 -21.48 4.11
C HIS A 361 15.31 -20.28 4.91
N GLU A 362 14.10 -20.40 5.43
CA GLU A 362 13.42 -19.30 6.10
C GLU A 362 14.07 -19.02 7.46
N GLY A 363 14.52 -20.06 8.17
CA GLY A 363 15.27 -19.88 9.40
C GLY A 363 16.56 -19.08 9.18
N TRP A 364 17.29 -19.33 8.10
CA TRP A 364 18.51 -18.58 7.78
C TRP A 364 18.23 -17.12 7.39
N ALA A 365 17.30 -16.90 6.47
CA ALA A 365 16.92 -15.56 6.03
C ALA A 365 16.37 -14.72 7.19
N GLN A 366 15.55 -15.33 8.05
CA GLN A 366 15.00 -14.66 9.23
C GLN A 366 16.09 -14.38 10.28
N LEU A 367 17.10 -15.25 10.45
CA LEU A 367 18.21 -15.00 11.37
C LEU A 367 19.05 -13.79 10.95
N ILE A 368 19.35 -13.69 9.66
CA ILE A 368 20.07 -12.54 9.10
C ILE A 368 19.25 -11.26 9.29
N THR A 369 17.95 -11.32 9.02
CA THR A 369 17.02 -10.19 9.22
C THR A 369 16.97 -9.78 10.70
N TRP A 370 16.96 -10.75 11.61
CA TRP A 370 16.98 -10.51 13.05
C TRP A 370 18.27 -9.82 13.50
N TRP A 371 19.45 -10.19 12.98
CA TRP A 371 20.70 -9.48 13.31
C TRP A 371 20.61 -7.99 12.97
N VAL A 372 20.12 -7.66 11.78
CA VAL A 372 19.91 -6.27 11.37
C VAL A 372 18.87 -5.59 12.28
N ALA A 373 17.77 -6.29 12.61
CA ALA A 373 16.73 -5.75 13.47
C ALA A 373 17.20 -5.46 14.90
N GLU A 374 18.01 -6.34 15.50
CA GLU A 374 18.60 -6.10 16.82
C GLU A 374 19.57 -4.92 16.82
N GLU A 375 20.40 -4.81 15.78
CA GLU A 375 21.41 -3.75 15.68
C GLU A 375 20.78 -2.37 15.46
N VAL A 376 19.79 -2.29 14.57
CA VAL A 376 19.11 -1.04 14.22
C VAL A 376 18.10 -0.63 15.30
N GLY A 377 17.37 -1.59 15.86
CA GLY A 377 16.33 -1.35 16.86
C GLY A 377 15.13 -0.55 16.34
N GLY A 378 14.44 0.13 17.28
CA GLY A 378 13.36 1.07 17.00
C GLY A 378 12.22 0.51 16.13
N ASP A 379 11.68 1.35 15.26
CA ASP A 379 10.53 1.03 14.42
C ASP A 379 10.82 -0.12 13.43
N PHE A 380 12.07 -0.28 12.99
CA PHE A 380 12.47 -1.37 12.11
C PHE A 380 12.32 -2.71 12.84
N LYS A 381 12.85 -2.82 14.07
CA LYS A 381 12.69 -4.01 14.90
C LYS A 381 11.23 -4.30 15.24
N CYS A 382 10.45 -3.27 15.61
CA CYS A 382 9.02 -3.44 15.86
C CYS A 382 8.27 -3.96 14.64
N THR A 383 8.61 -3.47 13.43
CA THR A 383 8.01 -3.93 12.18
C THR A 383 8.38 -5.39 11.87
N PHE A 384 9.64 -5.78 12.10
CA PHE A 384 10.09 -7.17 11.99
C PHE A 384 9.33 -8.11 12.94
N GLU A 385 9.20 -7.73 14.21
CA GLU A 385 8.50 -8.52 15.21
C GLU A 385 7.00 -8.68 14.87
N GLU A 386 6.36 -7.62 14.37
CA GLU A 386 4.96 -7.67 13.94
C GLU A 386 4.77 -8.60 12.72
N LEU A 387 5.67 -8.53 11.74
CA LEU A 387 5.68 -9.46 10.62
C LEU A 387 5.85 -10.92 11.12
N ASN A 388 6.83 -11.17 11.98
CA ASN A 388 7.14 -12.51 12.50
C ASN A 388 6.00 -13.15 13.32
N ARG A 389 5.16 -12.35 13.97
CA ARG A 389 3.94 -12.85 14.66
C ARG A 389 2.95 -13.50 13.69
N SER A 390 2.90 -13.02 12.45
CA SER A 390 1.96 -13.47 11.41
C SER A 390 2.52 -14.57 10.50
N GLN A 391 3.78 -14.96 10.70
CA GLN A 391 4.47 -15.97 9.89
C GLN A 391 4.29 -17.39 10.44
N SER A 392 4.40 -18.38 9.54
CA SER A 392 4.34 -19.81 9.83
C SER A 392 5.56 -20.30 10.63
N ALA A 393 5.51 -21.56 11.08
CA ALA A 393 6.55 -22.17 11.91
C ALA A 393 7.98 -22.16 11.31
N PRO A 394 8.21 -22.36 9.98
CA PRO A 394 9.54 -22.29 9.38
C PRO A 394 10.29 -20.99 9.68
N TYR A 395 9.58 -19.85 9.64
CA TYR A 395 10.15 -18.54 9.94
C TYR A 395 10.54 -18.36 11.40
N ARG A 396 10.15 -19.24 12.32
CA ARG A 396 10.50 -19.15 13.76
C ARG A 396 11.70 -20.02 14.14
N VAL A 397 12.22 -20.81 13.21
CA VAL A 397 13.38 -21.70 13.46
C VAL A 397 14.63 -20.92 13.88
N TYR A 398 14.82 -19.70 13.35
CA TYR A 398 15.94 -18.82 13.70
C TYR A 398 16.06 -18.53 15.20
N GLU A 399 14.95 -18.62 15.96
CA GLU A 399 14.94 -18.30 17.37
C GLU A 399 15.89 -19.18 18.19
N LYS A 400 16.08 -20.43 17.75
CA LYS A 400 17.02 -21.40 18.34
C LYS A 400 18.49 -20.96 18.19
N PHE A 401 18.77 -20.10 17.23
CA PHE A 401 20.12 -19.68 16.84
C PHE A 401 20.47 -18.26 17.29
N LYS A 402 19.52 -17.48 17.84
CA LYS A 402 19.75 -16.10 18.33
C LYS A 402 20.89 -15.97 19.35
N GLY A 403 21.10 -17.02 20.16
CA GLY A 403 22.18 -17.05 21.16
C GLY A 403 23.55 -17.49 20.62
N LYS A 404 23.65 -17.85 19.35
CA LYS A 404 24.91 -18.30 18.71
C LYS A 404 25.66 -17.09 18.17
N SER A 405 27.00 -17.15 18.18
CA SER A 405 27.81 -16.09 17.58
C SER A 405 27.66 -16.09 16.06
N VAL A 406 27.70 -14.91 15.45
CA VAL A 406 27.65 -14.75 13.98
C VAL A 406 28.69 -15.65 13.30
N GLY A 407 29.92 -15.71 13.83
CA GLY A 407 30.98 -16.57 13.28
C GLY A 407 30.65 -18.08 13.32
N SER A 408 30.04 -18.57 14.41
CA SER A 408 29.62 -19.99 14.53
C SER A 408 28.53 -20.32 13.52
N VAL A 409 27.55 -19.41 13.37
CA VAL A 409 26.46 -19.53 12.40
C VAL A 409 27.01 -19.48 10.97
N MET A 410 27.85 -18.51 10.62
CA MET A 410 28.46 -18.44 9.27
C MET A 410 29.30 -19.69 8.95
N ALA A 411 30.02 -20.25 9.94
CA ALA A 411 30.75 -21.50 9.76
C ALA A 411 29.83 -22.73 9.55
N SER A 412 28.56 -22.68 9.99
CA SER A 412 27.59 -23.72 9.65
C SER A 412 27.10 -23.59 8.22
N LEU A 413 26.94 -22.37 7.68
CA LEU A 413 26.57 -22.16 6.27
C LEU A 413 27.59 -22.80 5.33
N GLU A 414 28.87 -22.65 5.62
CA GLU A 414 29.96 -23.24 4.83
C GLU A 414 29.79 -24.76 4.72
N ARG A 415 29.54 -25.41 5.86
CA ARG A 415 29.34 -26.86 5.94
C ARG A 415 28.02 -27.31 5.31
N LEU A 416 26.97 -26.49 5.38
CA LEU A 416 25.70 -26.75 4.68
C LEU A 416 25.89 -26.72 3.15
N ARG A 417 26.67 -25.78 2.61
CA ARG A 417 26.95 -25.71 1.16
C ARG A 417 27.80 -26.87 0.63
N GLU A 418 28.53 -27.57 1.51
CA GLU A 418 29.30 -28.76 1.16
C GLU A 418 28.47 -30.05 1.15
N LEU A 419 27.23 -30.02 1.65
CA LEU A 419 26.35 -31.18 1.66
C LEU A 419 26.05 -31.64 0.23
N ARG A 420 25.95 -32.96 0.06
CA ARG A 420 25.59 -33.61 -1.20
C ARG A 420 24.12 -34.04 -1.24
N TRP A 421 23.33 -33.59 -0.28
CA TRP A 421 21.91 -33.84 -0.14
C TRP A 421 21.22 -32.54 0.30
N PRO A 422 19.90 -32.42 0.09
CA PRO A 422 19.15 -31.26 0.56
C PRO A 422 19.20 -31.17 2.09
N ALA A 423 19.53 -29.99 2.62
CA ALA A 423 19.75 -29.82 4.05
C ALA A 423 18.44 -29.92 4.83
N ARG A 424 18.56 -30.40 6.07
CA ARG A 424 17.48 -30.43 7.06
C ARG A 424 17.80 -29.56 8.26
N VAL A 425 16.78 -29.24 9.06
CA VAL A 425 16.99 -28.44 10.27
C VAL A 425 17.97 -29.12 11.24
N GLU A 426 17.98 -30.45 11.32
CA GLU A 426 18.91 -31.18 12.19
C GLU A 426 20.37 -31.07 11.74
N ASP A 427 20.61 -30.98 10.42
CA ASP A 427 21.95 -30.73 9.88
C ASP A 427 22.45 -29.37 10.37
N TRP A 428 21.61 -28.33 10.26
CA TRP A 428 21.97 -26.99 10.69
C TRP A 428 22.20 -26.89 12.21
N GLU A 429 21.33 -27.50 13.02
CA GLU A 429 21.46 -27.57 14.47
C GLU A 429 22.75 -28.30 14.90
N GLY A 430 23.09 -29.40 14.22
CA GLY A 430 24.31 -30.17 14.47
C GLY A 430 25.59 -29.39 14.17
N LEU A 431 25.55 -28.54 13.13
CA LEU A 431 26.69 -27.75 12.67
C LEU A 431 26.95 -26.48 13.49
N CYS A 432 25.94 -25.96 14.20
CA CYS A 432 26.03 -24.79 15.09
C CYS A 432 26.41 -25.14 16.55
N ARG A 433 26.77 -26.39 16.83
CA ARG A 433 27.36 -26.79 18.13
C ARG A 433 28.83 -26.40 18.17
#